data_AF-A0AA39MVQ9-F1
#
_entry.id   AF-A0AA39MVQ9-F1
#
_cell.length_a   1.000
_cell.length_b   1.000
_cell.length_c   1.000
_cell.angle_alpha   90.00
_cell.angle_beta   90.00
_cell.angle_gamma   90.00
#
_symmetry.space_group_name_H-M   'P 1'
#
loop_
_entity.id
_entity.type
_entity.pdbx_description
1 polymer ?
#
loop_
_entity_poly.entity_id
_entity_poly.type
_entity_poly.pdbx_seq_one_letter_code
_entity_poly.pdbx_strand_id
1 'polypeptide(L)'
;INEIFRDEGFIIDTRLLKLHMTLMNSTYRRPRAKQPQPFDHGSILWQAGVLYCFGVLESEHAELPMAVTMGSYEAPRVHPCKMGSWVTDGAYVSRG
;
A
#
# COMPACT_ATOMS: atom_id res chain seq x y z
N ILE A 1 -18.46 -8.81 -8.37
CA ILE A 1 -17.11 -9.45 -8.48
C ILE A 1 -16.96 -10.59 -7.48
N ASN A 2 -17.09 -10.35 -6.17
CA ASN A 2 -16.91 -11.37 -5.14
C ASN A 2 -17.80 -12.62 -5.34
N GLU A 3 -19.11 -12.42 -5.61
CA GLU A 3 -20.05 -13.52 -5.87
C GLU A 3 -19.64 -14.39 -7.06
N ILE A 4 -19.27 -13.78 -8.18
CA ILE A 4 -18.82 -14.48 -9.39
C ILE A 4 -17.65 -15.42 -9.09
N PHE A 5 -16.63 -14.95 -8.37
CA PHE A 5 -15.49 -15.81 -8.01
C PHE A 5 -15.87 -16.91 -7.02
N ARG A 6 -16.78 -16.63 -6.09
CA ARG A 6 -17.29 -17.64 -5.15
C ARG A 6 -18.05 -18.75 -5.87
N ASP A 7 -18.89 -18.38 -6.84
CA ASP A 7 -19.72 -19.31 -7.60
C ASP A 7 -18.85 -20.21 -8.50
N GLU A 8 -17.72 -19.70 -9.00
CA GLU A 8 -16.68 -20.46 -9.70
C GLU A 8 -15.80 -21.32 -8.76
N GLY A 9 -16.10 -21.35 -7.46
CA GLY A 9 -15.42 -22.21 -6.47
C GLY A 9 -14.13 -21.65 -5.88
N PHE A 10 -13.83 -20.36 -6.07
CA PHE A 10 -12.66 -19.74 -5.43
C PHE A 10 -12.89 -19.49 -3.94
N ILE A 11 -11.84 -19.71 -3.15
CA ILE A 11 -11.82 -19.32 -1.73
C ILE A 11 -11.68 -17.81 -1.64
N ILE A 12 -12.66 -17.17 -1.00
CA ILE A 12 -12.71 -15.72 -0.78
C ILE A 12 -12.57 -15.39 0.71
N ASP A 13 -12.04 -14.21 1.00
CA ASP A 13 -12.02 -13.66 2.35
C ASP A 13 -13.43 -13.25 2.78
N THR A 14 -13.76 -13.49 4.06
CA THR A 14 -15.07 -13.14 4.66
C THR A 14 -15.05 -11.81 5.41
N ARG A 15 -13.85 -11.21 5.60
CA ARG A 15 -13.70 -9.91 6.23
C ARG A 15 -14.31 -8.81 5.37
N LEU A 16 -14.83 -7.76 6.03
CA LEU A 16 -15.37 -6.59 5.34
C LEU A 16 -14.29 -5.97 4.43
N LEU A 17 -14.65 -5.71 3.17
CA LEU A 17 -13.76 -5.06 2.22
C LEU A 17 -13.49 -3.61 2.64
N LYS A 18 -12.25 -3.33 3.01
CA LYS A 18 -11.74 -1.96 3.23
C LYS A 18 -10.80 -1.58 2.10
N LEU A 19 -11.26 -0.72 1.20
CA LEU A 19 -10.43 -0.19 0.12
C LEU A 19 -9.33 0.71 0.70
N HIS A 20 -8.10 0.49 0.26
CA HIS A 20 -6.94 1.27 0.65
C HIS A 20 -5.85 1.15 -0.42
N MET A 21 -4.98 2.16 -0.50
CA MET A 21 -3.76 2.11 -1.31
C MET A 21 -2.58 1.84 -0.37
N THR A 22 -2.03 0.62 -0.41
CA THR A 22 -0.90 0.25 0.45
C THR A 22 0.39 0.90 -0.06
N LEU A 23 0.93 1.86 0.70
CA LEU A 23 2.24 2.46 0.40
C LEU A 23 3.39 1.68 1.05
N MET A 24 3.19 1.19 2.27
CA MET A 24 4.21 0.47 3.04
C MET A 24 3.59 -0.71 3.80
N ASN A 25 4.36 -1.80 3.90
CA ASN A 25 3.97 -2.98 4.68
C ASN A 25 5.18 -3.49 5.49
N SER A 26 5.04 -3.51 6.81
CA SER A 26 6.13 -3.92 7.73
C SER A 26 6.34 -5.43 7.76
N THR A 27 5.37 -6.22 7.29
CA THR A 27 5.39 -7.69 7.31
C THR A 27 6.58 -8.25 6.53
N TYR A 28 7.03 -7.55 5.49
CA TYR A 28 8.11 -7.99 4.61
C TYR A 28 9.48 -7.33 4.90
N ARG A 29 9.60 -6.56 6.00
CA ARG A 29 10.86 -5.90 6.36
C ARG A 29 11.99 -6.91 6.51
N ARG A 30 13.16 -6.55 5.98
CA ARG A 30 14.42 -7.27 6.16
C ARG A 30 15.45 -6.34 6.83
N PRO A 31 16.31 -6.85 7.74
CA PRO A 31 16.33 -8.21 8.27
C PRO A 31 15.07 -8.53 9.08
N ARG A 32 14.66 -9.80 9.10
CA ARG A 32 13.51 -10.22 9.91
C ARG A 32 13.91 -10.14 11.38
N ALA A 33 13.39 -9.15 12.08
CA ALA A 33 13.55 -9.06 13.52
C ALA A 33 12.80 -10.22 14.20
N LYS A 34 13.32 -10.70 15.34
CA LYS A 34 12.66 -11.75 16.14
C LYS A 34 11.26 -11.36 16.61
N GLN A 35 11.00 -10.05 16.71
CA GLN A 35 9.67 -9.50 17.00
C GLN A 35 9.25 -8.52 15.92
N PRO A 36 7.95 -8.47 15.57
CA PRO A 36 7.42 -7.45 14.68
C PRO A 36 7.71 -6.06 15.25
N GLN A 37 8.51 -5.27 14.54
CA GLN A 37 8.71 -3.87 14.91
C GLN A 37 7.56 -3.03 14.35
N PRO A 38 6.80 -2.32 15.20
CA PRO A 38 5.78 -1.41 14.74
C PRO A 38 6.41 -0.28 13.90
N PHE A 39 5.56 0.40 13.15
CA PHE A 39 5.94 1.64 12.49
C PHE A 39 6.07 2.74 13.55
N ASP A 40 7.22 3.41 13.57
CA ASP A 40 7.29 4.72 14.21
C ASP A 40 6.90 5.79 13.19
N HIS A 41 5.79 6.48 13.46
CA HIS A 41 5.24 7.51 12.59
C HIS A 41 6.21 8.69 12.41
N GLY A 42 6.92 9.08 13.49
CA GLY A 42 7.89 10.17 13.45
C GLY A 42 9.05 9.84 12.50
N SER A 43 9.64 8.65 12.66
CA SER A 43 10.75 8.19 11.80
C SER A 43 10.39 8.12 10.32
N ILE A 44 9.15 7.75 9.96
CA ILE A 44 8.74 7.65 8.54
C ILE A 44 8.63 9.02 7.90
N LEU A 45 8.10 10.01 8.62
CA LEU A 45 7.92 11.35 8.08
C LEU A 45 9.24 12.13 8.05
N TRP A 46 10.14 11.88 9.01
CA TRP A 46 11.48 12.49 9.06
C TRP A 46 12.50 11.84 8.14
N GLN A 47 12.19 10.71 7.50
CA GLN A 47 13.02 10.25 6.38
C GLN A 47 12.88 11.24 5.23
N ALA A 48 13.99 11.93 4.93
CA ALA A 48 14.14 13.10 4.07
C ALA A 48 13.58 13.03 2.63
N GLY A 49 12.93 11.93 2.24
CA GLY A 49 12.26 11.79 0.95
C GLY A 49 10.73 11.72 1.03
N VAL A 50 10.15 11.36 2.18
CA VAL A 50 8.70 11.09 2.25
C VAL A 50 7.89 12.37 2.16
N LEU A 51 8.28 13.43 2.88
CA LEU A 51 7.64 14.74 2.79
C LEU A 51 7.78 15.36 1.40
N TYR A 52 8.96 15.20 0.79
CA TYR A 52 9.22 15.65 -0.58
C TYR A 52 8.30 14.96 -1.61
N CYS A 53 8.11 13.63 -1.50
CA CYS A 53 7.18 12.89 -2.35
C CYS A 53 5.73 13.39 -2.25
N PHE A 54 5.37 14.04 -1.14
CA PHE A 54 4.04 14.59 -0.91
C PHE A 54 3.96 16.10 -1.16
N GLY A 55 5.01 16.72 -1.72
CA GLY A 55 5.02 18.15 -2.05
C GLY A 55 5.04 19.06 -0.83
N VAL A 56 5.42 18.55 0.35
CA VAL A 56 5.57 19.34 1.56
C VAL A 56 6.95 19.99 1.52
N LEU A 57 6.99 21.30 1.25
CA LEU A 57 8.20 22.10 1.37
C LEU A 57 8.58 22.13 2.86
N GLU A 58 9.82 21.80 3.20
CA GLU A 58 10.30 21.80 4.60
C GLU A 58 10.21 23.21 5.20
N SER A 59 9.04 23.58 5.71
CA SER A 59 8.93 24.61 6.73
C SER A 59 9.04 23.92 8.07
N GLU A 60 9.96 24.40 8.88
CA GLU A 60 10.21 23.93 10.23
C GLU A 60 8.87 23.72 10.96
N HIS A 61 8.65 22.48 11.43
CA HIS A 61 7.54 22.06 12.30
C HIS A 61 6.22 21.70 11.58
N ALA A 62 6.22 20.60 10.82
CA ALA A 62 4.97 19.90 10.50
C ALA A 62 4.41 19.24 11.76
N GLU A 63 3.28 19.73 12.28
CA GLU A 63 2.55 19.06 13.37
C GLU A 63 2.03 17.70 12.90
N LEU A 64 2.35 16.66 13.67
CA LEU A 64 1.93 15.29 13.37
C LEU A 64 0.64 14.95 14.14
N PRO A 65 -0.35 14.28 13.52
CA PRO A 65 -0.37 13.76 12.14
C PRO A 65 -0.72 14.82 11.09
N MET A 66 0.00 14.81 9.98
CA MET A 66 -0.21 15.72 8.86
C MET A 66 -1.25 15.17 7.88
N ALA A 67 -2.23 16.00 7.51
CA ALA A 67 -3.15 15.68 6.43
C ALA A 67 -2.47 15.88 5.07
N VAL A 68 -2.46 14.83 4.25
CA VAL A 68 -1.87 14.86 2.90
C VAL A 68 -2.94 14.51 1.88
N THR A 69 -3.13 15.38 0.89
CA THR A 69 -4.03 15.12 -0.25
C THR A 69 -3.26 14.45 -1.38
N MET A 70 -3.53 13.17 -1.65
CA MET A 70 -2.91 12.42 -2.76
C MET A 70 -3.65 12.58 -4.10
N GLY A 71 -4.67 13.43 -4.14
CA GLY A 71 -5.53 13.63 -5.31
C GLY A 71 -6.61 12.56 -5.48
N SER A 72 -7.21 12.51 -6.65
CA SER A 72 -8.19 11.51 -7.07
C SER A 72 -7.63 10.65 -8.20
N TYR A 73 -8.08 9.40 -8.26
CA TYR A 73 -7.70 8.48 -9.32
C TYR A 73 -8.94 7.75 -9.83
N GLU A 74 -9.23 7.90 -11.13
CA GLU A 74 -10.22 7.09 -11.82
C GLU A 74 -9.62 5.71 -12.10
N ALA A 75 -10.34 4.65 -11.72
CA ALA A 75 -9.90 3.27 -11.88
C ALA A 75 -10.62 2.60 -13.07
N PRO A 76 -10.17 2.80 -14.32
CA PRO A 76 -10.91 2.36 -15.50
C PRO A 76 -10.88 0.85 -15.73
N ARG A 77 -9.99 0.11 -15.06
CA ARG A 77 -9.76 -1.32 -15.30
C ARG A 77 -9.48 -2.06 -14.00
N VAL A 78 -9.93 -3.31 -13.97
CA VAL A 78 -9.63 -4.27 -12.91
C VAL A 78 -8.79 -5.39 -13.51
N HIS A 79 -7.65 -5.67 -12.89
CA HIS A 79 -6.72 -6.70 -13.35
C HIS A 79 -6.65 -7.84 -12.33
N PRO A 80 -6.90 -9.10 -12.73
CA PRO A 80 -6.51 -10.24 -11.90
C PRO A 80 -4.99 -10.36 -11.95
N CYS A 81 -4.34 -10.42 -10.79
CA CYS A 81 -2.87 -10.41 -10.70
C CYS A 81 -2.37 -11.56 -9.83
N LYS A 82 -1.23 -12.14 -10.19
CA LYS A 82 -0.60 -13.19 -9.37
C LYS A 82 0.29 -12.55 -8.29
N MET A 83 -0.08 -12.74 -7.03
CA MET A 83 0.75 -12.31 -5.89
C MET A 83 2.11 -13.02 -5.89
N GLY A 84 3.15 -12.30 -5.45
CA GLY A 84 4.54 -12.81 -5.41
C GLY A 84 5.20 -12.97 -6.78
N SER A 85 4.68 -12.28 -7.80
CA SER A 85 5.29 -12.24 -9.13
C SER A 85 5.38 -10.81 -9.63
N TRP A 86 6.45 -10.49 -10.35
CA TRP A 86 6.75 -9.12 -10.79
C TRP A 86 7.15 -9.12 -12.26
N VAL A 87 6.66 -8.12 -13.00
CA VAL A 87 7.20 -7.74 -14.30
C VAL A 87 8.41 -6.81 -14.13
N THR A 88 9.06 -6.45 -15.23
CA THR A 88 10.33 -5.67 -15.20
C THR A 88 10.21 -4.28 -14.59
N ASP A 89 9.01 -3.67 -14.62
CA ASP A 89 8.73 -2.37 -14.00
C ASP A 89 8.37 -2.46 -12.50
N GLY A 90 8.34 -3.68 -11.94
CA GLY A 90 7.98 -3.92 -10.54
C GLY A 90 6.47 -4.04 -10.27
N ALA A 91 5.61 -3.93 -11.29
CA ALA A 91 4.19 -4.24 -11.13
C ALA A 91 3.95 -5.75 -10.99
N TYR A 92 2.82 -6.13 -10.40
CA TYR A 92 2.41 -7.53 -10.35
C TYR A 92 2.14 -8.07 -11.76
N VAL A 93 2.51 -9.33 -12.02
CA VAL A 93 2.15 -9.99 -13.29
C VAL A 93 0.64 -10.16 -13.35
N SER A 94 0.01 -9.50 -14.33
CA SER A 94 -1.40 -9.70 -14.62
C SER A 94 -1.65 -11.08 -15.20
N ARG A 95 -2.75 -11.70 -14.79
CA ARG A 95 -3.30 -12.97 -15.29
C ARG A 95 -4.56 -12.73 -16.12
N GLY A 96 -4.84 -11.46 -16.44
CA GLY A 96 -5.84 -11.02 -17.40
C GLY A 96 -5.15 -10.72 -18.71
#